data_AF-A0A453QJM1-F1
#
_entry.id   AF-A0A453QJM1-F1
#
_cell.length_a   1.000
_cell.length_b   1.000
_cell.length_c   1.000
_cell.angle_alpha   90.00
_cell.angle_beta   90.00
_cell.angle_gamma   90.00
#
_symmetry.space_group_name_H-M   'P 1'
#
loop_
_entity.id
_entity.type
_entity.pdbx_description
1 polymer ?
#
loop_
_entity_poly.entity_id
_entity_poly.type
_entity_poly.pdbx_seq_one_letter_code
_entity_poly.pdbx_strand_id
1 'polypeptide(L)'
;FRPPPYPKSQTLMAQRLQDELLEEIFLRLPTAADLARASTACVSFRRVVAAHPFLRRFRTLHPPPLLGIICGGFTPAQPPHPSAAAAATLADVNLSAMAP
;
A
#
# COMPACT_ATOMS: atom_id res chain seq x y z
N PHE A 1 32.82 -22.40 7.32
CA PHE A 1 32.03 -23.41 6.59
C PHE A 1 31.02 -22.66 5.73
N ARG A 2 31.20 -22.60 4.41
CA ARG A 2 30.18 -22.02 3.52
C ARG A 2 29.20 -23.16 3.23
N PRO A 3 27.89 -23.03 3.53
CA PRO A 3 26.93 -24.06 3.12
C PRO A 3 27.05 -24.26 1.60
N PRO A 4 26.91 -25.49 1.09
CA PRO A 4 26.94 -25.73 -0.35
C PRO A 4 25.87 -24.85 -1.01
N PRO A 5 26.17 -24.22 -2.16
CA PRO A 5 25.19 -23.40 -2.85
C PRO A 5 23.98 -24.26 -3.19
N TYR A 6 22.82 -23.90 -2.63
CA TYR A 6 21.57 -24.57 -2.93
C TYR A 6 21.29 -24.48 -4.43
N PRO A 7 20.71 -25.54 -5.04
CA PRO A 7 20.28 -25.46 -6.43
C PRO A 7 19.30 -24.31 -6.57
N LYS A 8 19.39 -23.55 -7.68
CA LYS A 8 18.62 -22.32 -7.93
C LYS A 8 17.12 -22.50 -7.69
N SER A 9 16.59 -23.68 -8.02
CA SER A 9 15.20 -24.06 -7.79
C SER A 9 14.82 -24.02 -6.31
N GLN A 10 15.64 -24.55 -5.41
CA GLN A 10 15.37 -24.53 -3.97
C GLN A 10 15.43 -23.10 -3.40
N THR A 11 16.38 -22.27 -3.86
CA THR A 11 16.43 -20.86 -3.47
C THR A 11 15.19 -20.10 -3.89
N LEU A 12 14.72 -20.31 -5.13
CA LEU A 12 13.50 -19.67 -5.63
C LEU A 12 12.26 -20.11 -4.84
N MET A 13 12.15 -21.40 -4.50
CA MET A 13 11.05 -21.92 -3.69
C MET A 13 11.06 -21.33 -2.27
N ALA A 14 12.24 -21.28 -1.64
CA ALA A 14 12.38 -20.67 -0.32
C ALA A 14 12.05 -19.17 -0.33
N GLN A 15 12.46 -18.45 -1.38
CA GLN A 15 12.10 -17.04 -1.56
C GLN A 15 10.59 -16.86 -1.75
N ARG A 16 9.95 -17.73 -2.55
CA ARG A 16 8.49 -17.69 -2.75
C ARG A 16 7.75 -17.89 -1.44
N LEU A 17 8.14 -18.90 -0.67
CA LEU A 17 7.54 -19.19 0.63
C LEU A 17 7.72 -18.01 1.62
N GLN A 18 8.90 -17.37 1.61
CA GLN A 18 9.15 -16.17 2.41
C GLN A 18 8.26 -15.00 1.98
N ASP A 19 8.13 -14.76 0.67
CA ASP A 19 7.27 -13.69 0.15
C ASP A 19 5.79 -13.93 0.49
N GLU A 20 5.31 -15.18 0.41
CA GLU A 20 3.94 -15.57 0.79
C GLU A 20 3.67 -15.31 2.29
N LEU A 21 4.59 -15.71 3.17
CA LEU A 21 4.45 -15.47 4.61
C LEU A 21 4.50 -13.98 4.96
N LEU A 22 5.40 -13.22 4.32
CA LEU A 22 5.46 -11.77 4.48
C LEU A 22 4.17 -11.10 4.01
N GLU A 23 3.61 -11.54 2.89
CA GLU A 23 2.31 -11.07 2.40
C GLU A 23 1.22 -11.32 3.45
N GLU A 24 1.12 -12.51 4.04
CA GLU A 24 0.13 -12.78 5.09
C GLU A 24 0.31 -11.90 6.34
N ILE A 25 1.55 -11.62 6.74
CA ILE A 25 1.84 -10.72 7.86
C ILE A 25 1.43 -9.29 7.51
N PHE A 26 1.80 -8.79 6.33
CA PHE A 26 1.49 -7.42 5.92
C PHE A 26 0.00 -7.19 5.67
N LEU A 27 -0.76 -8.21 5.23
CA LEU A 27 -2.22 -8.10 5.08
C LEU A 27 -2.93 -7.90 6.43
N ARG A 28 -2.31 -8.32 7.54
CA ARG A 28 -2.85 -8.10 8.90
C ARG A 28 -2.58 -6.69 9.43
N LEU A 29 -1.77 -5.88 8.76
CA LEU A 29 -1.58 -4.48 9.15
C LEU A 29 -2.87 -3.69 8.85
N PRO A 30 -3.43 -2.95 9.83
CA PRO A 30 -4.74 -2.32 9.70
C PRO A 30 -4.72 -1.04 8.85
N THR A 31 -3.54 -0.43 8.65
CA THR A 31 -3.44 0.85 7.95
C THR A 31 -2.36 0.87 6.87
N ALA A 32 -2.57 1.66 5.82
CA ALA A 32 -1.57 1.91 4.80
C ALA A 32 -0.31 2.59 5.34
N ALA A 33 -0.41 3.35 6.44
CA ALA A 33 0.73 3.98 7.09
C ALA A 33 1.67 2.96 7.74
N ASP A 34 1.12 1.93 8.39
CA ASP A 34 1.92 0.85 8.99
C ASP A 34 2.62 0.03 7.91
N LEU A 35 1.91 -0.26 6.83
CA LEU A 35 2.43 -0.92 5.65
C LEU A 35 3.57 -0.12 5.00
N ALA A 36 3.42 1.20 4.89
CA ALA A 36 4.47 2.09 4.39
C ALA A 36 5.73 2.02 5.27
N ARG A 37 5.59 2.09 6.60
CA ARG A 37 6.73 1.95 7.51
C ARG A 37 7.43 0.60 7.36
N ALA A 38 6.68 -0.51 7.29
CA ALA A 38 7.25 -1.83 7.05
C ALA A 38 8.05 -1.87 5.73
N SER A 39 7.51 -1.28 4.65
CA SER A 39 8.19 -1.24 3.34
C SER A 39 9.53 -0.47 3.36
N THR A 40 9.73 0.42 4.32
CA THR A 40 10.99 1.17 4.47
C THR A 40 12.05 0.40 5.22
N ALA A 41 11.69 -0.66 5.95
CA ALA A 41 12.63 -1.42 6.77
C ALA A 41 13.66 -2.21 5.94
N CYS A 42 13.25 -2.77 4.80
CA CYS A 42 14.17 -3.45 3.88
C CYS A 42 13.64 -3.55 2.45
N VAL A 43 14.55 -3.83 1.50
CA VAL A 43 14.24 -3.97 0.07
C VAL A 43 13.27 -5.12 -0.21
N SER A 44 13.42 -6.27 0.49
CA SER A 44 12.53 -7.42 0.32
C SER A 44 11.09 -7.08 0.73
N PHE A 45 10.91 -6.35 1.83
CA PHE A 45 9.59 -5.91 2.29
C PHE A 45 8.97 -4.96 1.28
N ARG A 46 9.74 -3.96 0.82
CA ARG A 46 9.29 -3.06 -0.25
C ARG A 46 8.83 -3.82 -1.49
N ARG A 47 9.56 -4.85 -1.90
CA ARG A 47 9.21 -5.67 -3.08
C ARG A 47 7.87 -6.38 -2.92
N VAL A 48 7.63 -7.01 -1.76
CA VAL A 48 6.36 -7.68 -1.46
C VAL A 48 5.22 -6.66 -1.41
N VAL A 49 5.40 -5.57 -0.69
CA VAL A 49 4.38 -4.52 -0.51
C VAL A 49 4.03 -3.82 -1.83
N ALA A 50 5.01 -3.60 -2.72
CA ALA A 50 4.79 -2.98 -4.01
C ALA A 50 4.17 -3.92 -5.06
N ALA A 51 4.04 -5.23 -4.76
CA ALA A 51 3.49 -6.19 -5.70
C ALA A 51 2.00 -5.92 -5.96
N HIS A 52 1.62 -5.87 -7.22
CA HIS A 52 0.22 -5.66 -7.61
C HIS A 52 -0.79 -6.65 -6.97
N PRO A 53 -0.53 -7.98 -6.92
CA PRO A 53 -1.47 -8.90 -6.27
C PRO A 53 -1.66 -8.61 -4.78
N PHE A 54 -0.58 -8.27 -4.07
CA PHE A 54 -0.61 -7.88 -2.67
C PHE A 54 -1.47 -6.62 -2.46
N LEU A 55 -1.20 -5.54 -3.21
CA LEU A 55 -1.94 -4.28 -3.08
C LEU A 55 -3.43 -4.44 -3.40
N ARG A 56 -3.78 -5.31 -4.34
CA ARG A 56 -5.17 -5.63 -4.64
C ARG A 56 -5.85 -6.26 -3.42
N ARG A 57 -5.24 -7.31 -2.83
CA ARG A 57 -5.78 -7.99 -1.63
C ARG A 57 -5.88 -7.04 -0.44
N PHE A 58 -4.84 -6.24 -0.21
CA PHE A 58 -4.81 -5.26 0.86
C PHE A 58 -5.97 -4.27 0.74
N ARG A 59 -6.22 -3.72 -0.46
CA ARG A 59 -7.34 -2.77 -0.70
C ARG A 59 -8.73 -3.42 -0.60
N THR A 60 -8.85 -4.72 -0.88
CA THR A 60 -10.10 -5.46 -0.65
C THR A 60 -10.40 -5.63 0.85
N LEU A 61 -9.37 -5.92 1.65
CA LEU A 61 -9.50 -6.05 3.11
C LEU A 61 -9.62 -4.70 3.82
N HIS A 62 -8.98 -3.68 3.26
CA HIS A 62 -8.91 -2.32 3.80
C HIS A 62 -9.37 -1.32 2.73
N PRO A 63 -10.69 -1.16 2.53
CA PRO A 63 -11.23 -0.30 1.49
C PRO A 63 -10.70 1.13 1.64
N PRO A 64 -10.01 1.70 0.63
CA PRO A 64 -9.54 3.06 0.72
C PRO A 64 -10.75 4.01 0.76
N PRO A 65 -10.73 5.06 1.60
CA PRO A 65 -11.84 6.00 1.67
C PRO A 65 -12.01 6.70 0.33
N LEU A 66 -13.25 6.83 -0.17
CA LEU A 66 -13.55 7.68 -1.31
C LEU A 66 -13.39 9.14 -0.90
N LEU A 67 -12.38 9.82 -1.44
CA LEU A 67 -12.05 11.20 -1.06
C LEU A 67 -12.74 12.22 -1.98
N GLY A 68 -13.10 11.84 -3.21
CA GLY A 68 -13.74 12.76 -4.14
C GLY A 68 -13.61 12.29 -5.59
N ILE A 69 -14.06 13.14 -6.51
CA ILE A 69 -14.01 12.93 -7.96
C ILE A 69 -13.11 14.00 -8.58
N ILE A 70 -12.33 13.63 -9.59
CA ILE A 70 -11.51 14.57 -10.37
C ILE A 70 -12.15 14.73 -11.75
N CYS A 71 -12.77 15.89 -12.01
CA CYS A 71 -13.39 16.21 -13.30
C CYS A 71 -13.32 17.73 -13.54
N GLY A 72 -12.26 18.22 -14.19
CA GLY A 72 -12.01 19.67 -14.33
C GLY A 72 -11.62 20.37 -13.03
N GLY A 73 -11.48 19.61 -11.93
CA GLY A 73 -11.16 20.05 -10.58
C GLY A 73 -11.37 18.89 -9.61
N PHE A 74 -10.91 19.03 -8.36
CA PHE A 74 -11.18 18.04 -7.32
C PHE A 74 -12.48 18.41 -6.60
N THR A 75 -13.47 17.53 -6.65
CA THR A 75 -14.72 17.65 -5.89
C THR A 75 -14.67 16.68 -4.71
N PRO A 76 -14.46 17.17 -3.47
CA PRO A 76 -14.35 16.31 -2.30
C PRO A 76 -15.68 15.65 -1.93
N ALA A 77 -15.62 14.45 -1.37
CA ALA A 77 -16.79 13.79 -0.79
C ALA A 77 -17.45 14.67 0.27
N GLN A 78 -18.78 14.81 0.21
CA GLN A 78 -19.56 15.70 1.09
C GLN A 78 -20.36 14.91 2.14
N PRO A 79 -20.74 15.54 3.28
CA PRO A 79 -21.67 14.93 4.23
C PRO A 79 -22.98 14.50 3.54
N PRO A 80 -23.60 13.38 3.94
CA PRO A 80 -23.29 12.52 5.10
C PRO A 80 -22.25 11.41 4.83
N HIS A 81 -21.45 11.49 3.75
CA HIS A 81 -20.49 10.43 3.41
C HIS A 81 -19.42 10.22 4.51
N PRO A 82 -19.07 8.98 4.89
CA PRO A 82 -18.14 8.69 6.00
C PRO A 82 -16.74 9.30 5.79
N SER A 83 -16.30 9.44 4.54
CA SER A 83 -15.01 10.05 4.21
C SER A 83 -15.02 11.58 4.11
N ALA A 84 -16.15 12.26 4.35
CA ALA A 84 -16.27 13.70 4.09
C ALA A 84 -15.24 14.54 4.85
N ALA A 85 -14.95 14.20 6.11
CA ALA A 85 -13.92 14.91 6.89
C ALA A 85 -12.52 14.74 6.27
N ALA A 86 -12.14 13.52 5.88
CA ALA A 86 -10.86 13.25 5.23
C ALA A 86 -10.76 13.88 3.83
N ALA A 87 -11.88 13.97 3.11
CA ALA A 87 -11.96 14.65 1.82
C ALA A 87 -11.76 16.17 1.98
N ALA A 88 -12.35 16.77 3.01
CA ALA A 88 -12.21 18.18 3.32
C ALA A 88 -10.76 18.52 3.67
N THR A 89 -10.06 17.69 4.46
CA THR A 89 -8.64 17.94 4.75
C THR A 89 -7.79 17.95 3.47
N LEU A 90 -8.05 17.06 2.51
CA LEU A 90 -7.32 17.08 1.23
C LEU A 90 -7.66 18.27 0.34
N ALA A 91 -8.90 18.74 0.38
CA ALA A 91 -9.28 19.96 -0.34
C ALA A 91 -8.65 21.21 0.30
N ASP A 92 -8.49 21.22 1.63
CA ASP A 92 -7.83 22.29 2.39
C ASP A 92 -6.31 22.31 2.18
N VAL A 93 -5.69 21.14 1.97
CA VAL A 93 -4.27 20.98 1.60
C VAL A 93 -3.99 21.50 0.18
N ASN A 94 -4.86 22.33 -0.40
CA ASN A 94 -4.80 22.85 -1.76
C ASN A 94 -3.36 23.14 -2.19
N LEU A 95 -2.98 22.50 -3.30
CA LEU A 95 -1.83 22.85 -4.14
C LEU A 95 -2.00 24.29 -4.66
N SER A 96 -1.94 25.29 -3.79
CA SER A 96 -1.95 26.71 -4.16
C SER A 96 -0.67 27.14 -4.89
N ALA A 97 0.11 26.20 -5.43
CA ALA A 97 1.35 26.41 -6.17
C ALA A 97 1.22 26.15 -7.68
N MET A 98 0.00 26.23 -8.24
CA MET A 98 -0.21 26.17 -9.69
C MET A 98 -1.37 27.08 -10.12
N ALA A 99 -1.29 28.37 -9.78
CA ALA A 99 -1.92 29.42 -10.57
C ALA A 99 -0.87 29.93 -11.59
N PRO A 100 -1.24 30.22 -12.84
CA PRO A 100 -0.30 30.70 -13.87
C PRO A 100 0.37 32.02 -13.51
#